data_AF-A0A7G9RGG9-F1
#
_entry.id   AF-A0A7G9RGG9-F1
#
_cell.length_a   1.000
_cell.length_b   1.000
_cell.length_c   1.000
_cell.angle_alpha   90.00
_cell.angle_beta   90.00
_cell.angle_gamma   90.00
#
_symmetry.space_group_name_H-M   'P 1'
#
loop_
_entity.id
_entity.type
_entity.pdbx_description
1 polymer ?
#
loop_
_entity_poly.entity_id
_entity_poly.type
_entity_poly.pdbx_seq_one_letter_code
_entity_poly.pdbx_strand_id
1 'polypeptide(L)'
;MKTYSLPMPKDDGRVEFLFTYKDIEALGVRRRLRLRDRFSRGIHAMTFSIRNSGTSLDGMISDAGIGLEEIGHTIDLLRGGGGRRGHHAHLRDIVSEVADVLPFNGIEWATESTEIYNDVKHADRRDPTAAELHTMLIKNRLVFRVWLARRIGVPDSTIESGMWRMKRGIADD
;
A
#
# COMPACT_ATOMS: atom_id res chain seq x y z
N MET A 1 -3.24 -27.12 -4.35
CA MET A 1 -2.89 -25.77 -3.88
C MET A 1 -1.39 -25.74 -3.60
N LYS A 2 -0.60 -25.06 -4.44
CA LYS A 2 0.85 -24.91 -4.24
C LYS A 2 1.10 -23.63 -3.45
N THR A 3 1.50 -23.76 -2.20
CA THR A 3 1.80 -22.61 -1.34
C THR A 3 3.23 -22.16 -1.64
N TYR A 4 3.37 -20.98 -2.25
CA TYR A 4 4.68 -20.35 -2.45
C TYR A 4 5.08 -19.59 -1.20
N SER A 5 6.22 -19.94 -0.61
CA SER A 5 6.82 -19.24 0.52
C SER A 5 7.97 -18.37 0.01
N LEU A 6 8.02 -17.09 0.40
CA LEU A 6 9.11 -16.20 0.02
C LEU A 6 10.40 -16.59 0.75
N PRO A 7 11.56 -16.63 0.08
CA PRO A 7 12.84 -16.76 0.76
C PRO A 7 13.04 -15.56 1.70
N MET A 8 13.49 -15.83 2.92
CA MET A 8 13.78 -14.79 3.91
C MET A 8 14.93 -13.91 3.38
N PRO A 9 14.78 -12.57 3.30
CA PRO A 9 15.87 -11.69 2.92
C PRO A 9 17.06 -11.89 3.86
N LYS A 10 18.28 -11.95 3.32
CA LYS A 10 19.50 -11.89 4.13
C LYS A 10 19.57 -10.51 4.79
N ASP A 11 19.65 -10.50 6.11
CA ASP A 11 19.77 -9.29 6.92
C ASP A 11 21.13 -8.63 6.64
N ASP A 12 21.12 -7.47 5.97
CA ASP A 12 22.32 -6.67 5.71
C ASP A 12 22.69 -5.76 6.90
N GLY A 13 21.97 -5.90 8.03
CA GLY A 13 22.22 -5.19 9.27
C GLY A 13 21.83 -3.71 9.26
N ARG A 14 21.23 -3.20 8.17
CA ARG A 14 20.77 -1.81 8.08
C ARG A 14 19.26 -1.75 7.87
N VAL A 15 18.52 -1.60 8.97
CA VAL A 15 17.11 -1.21 8.92
C VAL A 15 17.04 0.27 8.48
N GLU A 16 16.90 0.50 7.18
CA GLU A 16 16.69 1.85 6.63
C GLU A 16 15.19 2.18 6.66
N PHE A 17 14.82 3.11 7.53
CA PHE A 17 13.45 3.59 7.70
C PHE A 17 13.07 4.59 6.61
N LEU A 18 11.79 4.63 6.22
CA LEU A 18 11.27 5.65 5.28
C LEU A 18 11.46 7.08 5.81
N PHE A 19 11.39 7.24 7.13
CA PHE A 19 11.59 8.49 7.85
C PHE A 19 11.92 8.16 9.32
N THR A 20 12.38 9.16 10.06
CA THR A 20 12.72 9.09 11.49
C THR A 20 11.80 9.96 12.34
N TYR A 21 11.90 9.88 13.67
CA TYR A 21 11.16 10.77 14.55
C TYR A 21 11.47 12.26 14.31
N LYS A 22 12.70 12.60 13.90
CA LYS A 22 13.10 13.99 13.62
C LYS A 22 12.32 14.61 12.45
N ASP A 23 11.83 13.78 11.53
CA ASP A 23 11.10 14.24 10.36
C ASP A 23 9.64 14.62 10.67
N ILE A 24 9.11 14.19 11.82
CA ILE A 24 7.68 14.32 12.15
C ILE A 24 7.40 14.92 13.52
N GLU A 25 8.34 14.75 14.45
CA GLU A 25 8.29 15.14 15.85
C GLU A 25 6.98 14.75 16.56
N ALA A 26 6.65 15.42 17.66
CA ALA A 26 5.44 15.16 18.43
C ALA A 26 4.15 15.42 17.63
N LEU A 27 4.20 16.36 16.67
CA LEU A 27 3.05 16.70 15.84
C LEU A 27 2.64 15.52 14.94
N GLY A 28 3.60 14.87 14.29
CA GLY A 28 3.31 13.72 13.45
C GLY A 28 2.88 12.49 14.24
N VAL A 29 3.36 12.31 15.48
CA VAL A 29 2.83 11.28 16.39
C VAL A 29 1.34 11.53 16.67
N ARG A 30 0.94 12.77 16.96
CA ARG A 30 -0.47 13.12 17.16
C ARG A 30 -1.30 12.90 15.89
N ARG A 31 -0.77 13.26 14.72
CA ARG A 31 -1.41 12.98 13.41
C ARG A 31 -1.59 11.49 13.20
N ARG A 32 -0.58 10.66 13.52
CA ARG A 32 -0.63 9.19 13.43
C ARG A 32 -1.73 8.60 14.31
N LEU A 33 -1.87 9.07 15.55
CA LEU A 33 -2.93 8.60 16.45
C LEU A 33 -4.32 8.90 15.86
N ARG A 34 -4.56 10.14 15.42
CA ARG A 34 -5.81 10.52 14.74
C ARG A 34 -6.08 9.71 13.49
N LEU A 35 -5.02 9.44 12.70
CA LEU A 35 -5.14 8.67 11.48
C LEU A 35 -5.52 7.22 11.78
N ARG A 36 -4.92 6.61 12.82
CA ARG A 36 -5.28 5.26 13.27
C ARG A 36 -6.73 5.18 13.71
N ASP A 37 -7.27 6.20 14.35
CA ASP A 37 -8.67 6.20 14.79
C ASP A 37 -9.62 6.34 13.59
N ARG A 38 -9.29 7.23 12.64
CA ARG A 38 -10.14 7.55 11.49
C ARG A 38 -10.08 6.53 10.35
N PHE A 39 -8.94 5.88 10.15
CA PHE A 39 -8.68 4.91 9.08
C PHE A 39 -8.40 3.51 9.65
N SER A 40 -8.94 3.20 10.82
CA SER A 40 -8.60 2.03 11.63
C SER A 40 -8.66 0.73 10.84
N ARG A 41 -9.77 0.47 10.14
CA ARG A 41 -10.00 -0.76 9.37
C ARG A 41 -8.98 -0.92 8.25
N GLY A 42 -8.81 0.11 7.42
CA GLY A 42 -7.87 0.08 6.30
C GLY A 42 -6.41 -0.04 6.74
N ILE A 43 -5.99 0.72 7.76
CA ILE A 43 -4.64 0.62 8.33
C ILE A 43 -4.39 -0.76 8.95
N HIS A 44 -5.38 -1.33 9.63
CA HIS A 44 -5.26 -2.66 10.22
C HIS A 44 -5.05 -3.72 9.15
N ALA A 45 -5.89 -3.75 8.10
CA ALA A 45 -5.77 -4.71 6.99
C ALA A 45 -4.41 -4.59 6.27
N MET A 46 -3.95 -3.37 5.99
CA MET A 46 -2.63 -3.16 5.39
C MET A 46 -1.49 -3.61 6.31
N THR A 47 -1.59 -3.33 7.61
CA THR A 47 -0.57 -3.76 8.58
C THR A 47 -0.54 -5.28 8.70
N PHE A 48 -1.71 -5.93 8.66
CA PHE A 48 -1.82 -7.38 8.68
C PHE A 48 -1.19 -8.00 7.43
N SER A 49 -1.51 -7.49 6.24
CA SER A 49 -0.89 -7.91 4.97
C SER A 49 0.64 -7.80 5.00
N ILE A 50 1.21 -6.81 5.70
CA ILE A 50 2.66 -6.64 5.84
C ILE A 50 3.28 -7.63 6.85
N ARG A 51 2.62 -7.85 7.99
CA ARG A 51 3.22 -8.57 9.13
C ARG A 51 2.98 -10.08 9.10
N ASN A 52 1.94 -10.55 8.43
CA ASN A 52 1.58 -11.95 8.46
C ASN A 52 2.24 -12.76 7.33
N SER A 53 3.51 -13.14 7.52
CA SER A 53 4.29 -13.91 6.53
C SER A 53 3.84 -15.37 6.35
N GLY A 54 2.86 -15.85 7.13
CA GLY A 54 2.31 -17.21 7.04
C GLY A 54 1.14 -17.38 6.06
N THR A 55 0.64 -16.30 5.46
CA THR A 55 -0.45 -16.35 4.46
C THR A 55 0.11 -16.53 3.03
N SER A 56 -0.67 -17.12 2.12
CA SER A 56 -0.33 -17.15 0.70
C SER A 56 -0.24 -15.73 0.08
N LEU A 57 0.41 -15.60 -1.07
CA LEU A 57 0.46 -14.34 -1.82
C LEU A 57 -0.95 -13.81 -2.15
N ASP A 58 -1.86 -14.71 -2.51
CA ASP A 58 -3.28 -14.44 -2.75
C ASP A 58 -3.96 -13.80 -1.55
N GLY A 59 -3.76 -14.36 -0.35
CA GLY A 59 -4.31 -13.79 0.87
C GLY A 59 -3.69 -12.43 1.20
N MET A 60 -2.38 -12.26 0.99
CA MET A 60 -1.72 -10.96 1.18
C MET A 60 -2.23 -9.88 0.22
N ILE A 61 -2.51 -10.25 -1.04
CA ILE A 61 -3.12 -9.37 -2.05
C ILE A 61 -4.57 -9.05 -1.66
N SER A 62 -5.33 -10.05 -1.19
CA SER A 62 -6.71 -9.86 -0.76
C SER A 62 -6.79 -8.87 0.41
N ASP A 63 -5.95 -9.04 1.43
CA ASP A 63 -5.88 -8.15 2.59
C ASP A 63 -5.41 -6.75 2.19
N ALA A 64 -4.44 -6.64 1.27
CA ALA A 64 -3.99 -5.35 0.76
C ALA A 64 -5.09 -4.63 -0.03
N GLY A 65 -5.81 -5.35 -0.90
CA GLY A 65 -6.93 -4.81 -1.66
C GLY A 65 -8.03 -4.29 -0.73
N ILE A 66 -8.46 -5.10 0.24
CA ILE A 66 -9.44 -4.67 1.25
C ILE A 66 -8.93 -3.42 1.98
N GLY A 67 -7.68 -3.44 2.45
CA GLY A 67 -7.11 -2.31 3.19
C GLY A 67 -7.07 -1.01 2.39
N LEU A 68 -6.70 -1.07 1.12
CA LEU A 68 -6.66 0.10 0.23
C LEU A 68 -8.05 0.59 -0.14
N GLU A 69 -9.00 -0.31 -0.40
CA GLU A 69 -10.40 0.06 -0.66
C GLU A 69 -11.00 0.81 0.52
N GLU A 70 -10.75 0.33 1.74
CA GLU A 70 -11.18 0.98 2.97
C GLU A 70 -10.57 2.37 3.18
N ILE A 71 -9.29 2.53 2.86
CA ILE A 71 -8.61 3.83 2.92
C ILE A 71 -9.24 4.78 1.91
N GLY A 72 -9.37 4.38 0.66
CA GLY A 72 -9.95 5.19 -0.40
C GLY A 72 -11.42 5.56 -0.15
N HIS A 73 -12.22 4.60 0.33
CA HIS A 73 -13.59 4.85 0.76
C HIS A 73 -13.65 5.87 1.90
N THR A 74 -12.76 5.75 2.89
CA THR A 74 -12.71 6.73 3.97
C THR A 74 -12.34 8.11 3.43
N ILE A 75 -11.33 8.24 2.55
CA ILE A 75 -10.96 9.52 1.92
C ILE A 75 -12.18 10.18 1.25
N ASP A 76 -12.95 9.41 0.49
CA ASP A 76 -14.17 9.87 -0.18
C ASP A 76 -15.23 10.39 0.78
N LEU A 77 -15.51 9.65 1.86
CA LEU A 77 -16.42 10.10 2.90
C LEU A 77 -15.97 11.45 3.48
N LEU A 78 -14.65 11.66 3.66
CA LEU A 78 -14.14 12.93 4.19
C LEU A 78 -14.29 14.09 3.22
N ARG A 79 -14.40 13.81 1.92
CA ARG A 79 -14.62 14.78 0.85
C ARG A 79 -16.11 15.04 0.60
N GLY A 80 -17.00 14.48 1.43
CA GLY A 80 -18.45 14.64 1.30
C GLY A 80 -19.08 13.69 0.28
N GLY A 81 -18.35 12.66 -0.16
CA GLY A 81 -18.87 11.58 -1.01
C GLY A 81 -19.60 10.51 -0.19
N GLY A 82 -19.39 9.23 -0.55
CA GLY A 82 -20.04 8.09 0.10
C GLY A 82 -21.07 7.34 -0.75
N GLY A 83 -21.17 7.67 -2.03
CA GLY A 83 -21.92 6.86 -3.00
C GLY A 83 -21.26 5.49 -3.22
N ARG A 84 -22.04 4.53 -3.73
CA ARG A 84 -21.50 3.23 -4.14
C ARG A 84 -20.52 3.42 -5.30
N ARG A 85 -19.23 3.20 -5.04
CA ARG A 85 -18.16 3.24 -6.02
C ARG A 85 -17.40 1.91 -6.02
N GLY A 86 -16.73 1.61 -7.11
CA GLY A 86 -15.93 0.39 -7.24
C GLY A 86 -14.54 0.56 -6.64
N HIS A 87 -13.87 -0.56 -6.39
CA HIS A 87 -12.50 -0.64 -5.89
C HIS A 87 -11.55 0.35 -6.58
N HIS A 88 -11.49 0.35 -7.92
CA HIS A 88 -10.64 1.26 -8.70
C HIS A 88 -10.83 2.74 -8.36
N ALA A 89 -12.07 3.19 -8.15
CA ALA A 89 -12.35 4.58 -7.81
C ALA A 89 -11.78 4.96 -6.44
N HIS A 90 -11.85 4.05 -5.46
CA HIS A 90 -11.25 4.22 -4.14
C HIS A 90 -9.72 4.26 -4.21
N LEU A 91 -9.09 3.45 -5.07
CA LEU A 91 -7.64 3.52 -5.28
C LEU A 91 -7.25 4.86 -5.90
N ARG A 92 -8.05 5.39 -6.82
CA ARG A 92 -7.84 6.74 -7.39
C ARG A 92 -7.92 7.85 -6.36
N ASP A 93 -8.73 7.71 -5.31
CA ASP A 93 -8.76 8.68 -4.22
C ASP A 93 -7.42 8.68 -3.45
N ILE A 94 -6.80 7.53 -3.26
CA ILE A 94 -5.45 7.44 -2.67
C ILE A 94 -4.44 8.10 -3.61
N VAL A 95 -4.45 7.76 -4.90
CA VAL A 95 -3.54 8.33 -5.91
C VAL A 95 -3.61 9.86 -5.90
N SER A 96 -4.80 10.45 -5.76
CA SER A 96 -4.96 11.90 -5.69
C SER A 96 -4.21 12.58 -4.53
N GLU A 97 -3.79 11.83 -3.51
CA GLU A 97 -3.04 12.35 -2.37
C GLU A 97 -1.51 12.11 -2.49
N VAL A 98 -1.05 11.25 -3.41
CA VAL A 98 0.36 10.80 -3.44
C VAL A 98 1.00 10.67 -4.82
N ALA A 99 0.26 10.88 -5.92
CA ALA A 99 0.72 10.59 -7.28
C ALA A 99 2.07 11.21 -7.63
N ASP A 100 2.31 12.44 -7.15
CA ASP A 100 3.51 13.23 -7.39
C ASP A 100 4.78 12.69 -6.70
N VAL A 101 4.62 11.80 -5.72
CA VAL A 101 5.74 11.22 -4.93
C VAL A 101 5.97 9.75 -5.28
N LEU A 102 5.05 9.10 -6.00
CA LEU A 102 5.19 7.70 -6.37
C LEU A 102 6.29 7.51 -7.42
N PRO A 103 7.04 6.39 -7.40
CA PRO A 103 8.12 6.14 -8.35
C PRO A 103 7.61 5.44 -9.63
N PHE A 104 6.30 5.42 -9.83
CA PHE A 104 5.60 4.81 -10.94
C PHE A 104 4.28 5.56 -11.16
N ASN A 105 3.65 5.33 -12.30
CA ASN A 105 2.36 5.95 -12.61
C ASN A 105 1.26 5.43 -11.67
N GLY A 106 0.74 6.33 -10.81
CA GLY A 106 -0.30 5.99 -9.85
C GLY A 106 -1.64 5.58 -10.50
N ILE A 107 -1.96 6.11 -11.69
CA ILE A 107 -3.20 5.77 -12.40
C ILE A 107 -3.11 4.35 -12.97
N GLU A 108 -1.99 3.99 -13.59
CA GLU A 108 -1.72 2.62 -14.06
C GLU A 108 -1.73 1.65 -12.88
N TRP A 109 -1.06 1.99 -11.77
CA TRP A 109 -1.11 1.19 -10.54
C TRP A 109 -2.53 0.94 -10.05
N ALA A 110 -3.40 1.95 -10.03
CA ALA A 110 -4.78 1.78 -9.58
C ALA A 110 -5.58 0.83 -10.49
N THR A 111 -5.28 0.81 -11.79
CA THR A 111 -5.86 -0.14 -12.75
C THR A 111 -5.33 -1.55 -12.51
N GLU A 112 -4.01 -1.73 -12.57
CA GLU A 112 -3.35 -3.04 -12.40
C GLU A 112 -3.67 -3.68 -11.05
N SER A 113 -3.68 -2.89 -9.97
CA SER A 113 -3.98 -3.37 -8.62
C SER A 113 -5.43 -3.85 -8.51
N THR A 114 -6.37 -3.15 -9.16
CA THR A 114 -7.77 -3.57 -9.23
C THR A 114 -7.92 -4.88 -10.01
N GLU A 115 -7.21 -5.02 -11.12
CA GLU A 115 -7.24 -6.24 -11.94
C GLU A 115 -6.71 -7.44 -11.16
N ILE A 116 -5.50 -7.33 -10.59
CA ILE A 116 -4.87 -8.37 -9.78
C ILE A 116 -5.74 -8.73 -8.56
N TYR A 117 -6.30 -7.74 -7.86
CA TYR A 117 -7.19 -8.00 -6.73
C TYR A 117 -8.44 -8.78 -7.17
N ASN A 118 -9.05 -8.41 -8.30
CA ASN A 118 -10.21 -9.13 -8.81
C ASN A 118 -9.87 -10.53 -9.30
N ASP A 119 -8.70 -10.74 -9.92
CA ASP A 119 -8.23 -12.06 -10.37
C ASP A 119 -8.07 -13.03 -9.19
N VAL A 120 -7.54 -12.54 -8.06
CA VAL A 120 -7.43 -13.32 -6.82
C VAL A 120 -8.80 -13.55 -6.17
N LYS A 121 -9.69 -12.57 -6.22
CA LYS A 121 -11.01 -12.61 -5.54
C LYS A 121 -12.02 -13.52 -6.25
N HIS A 122 -11.94 -13.64 -7.57
CA HIS A 122 -12.96 -14.27 -8.41
C HIS A 122 -12.43 -15.55 -9.06
N ALA A 123 -12.99 -16.70 -8.68
CA ALA A 123 -12.52 -18.02 -9.12
C ALA A 123 -12.67 -18.28 -10.64
N ASP A 124 -13.46 -17.48 -11.35
CA ASP A 124 -13.68 -17.55 -12.79
C ASP A 124 -12.69 -16.69 -13.60
N ARG A 125 -11.73 -16.03 -12.93
CA ARG A 125 -10.70 -15.21 -13.56
C ARG A 125 -9.39 -15.95 -13.76
N ARG A 126 -8.45 -15.26 -14.42
CA ARG A 126 -7.10 -15.79 -14.65
C ARG A 126 -6.40 -16.05 -13.31
N ASP A 127 -5.48 -17.01 -13.32
CA ASP A 127 -4.58 -17.27 -12.18
C ASP A 127 -3.30 -16.42 -12.35
N PRO A 128 -3.06 -15.38 -11.52
CA PRO A 128 -1.87 -14.55 -11.65
C PRO A 128 -0.61 -15.31 -11.25
N THR A 129 0.49 -15.03 -11.94
CA THR A 129 1.79 -15.62 -11.59
C THR A 129 2.28 -15.09 -10.24
N ALA A 130 3.10 -15.89 -9.53
CA ALA A 130 3.72 -15.46 -8.27
C ALA A 130 4.54 -14.16 -8.42
N ALA A 131 5.14 -13.92 -9.60
CA ALA A 131 5.87 -12.70 -9.89
C ALA A 131 4.94 -11.48 -9.96
N GLU A 132 3.81 -11.58 -10.65
CA GLU A 132 2.80 -10.51 -10.71
C GLU A 132 2.24 -10.18 -9.32
N LEU A 133 1.89 -11.20 -8.53
CA LEU A 133 1.40 -11.02 -7.16
C LEU A 133 2.46 -10.33 -6.29
N HIS A 134 3.72 -10.73 -6.40
CA HIS A 134 4.80 -10.14 -5.61
C HIS A 134 5.05 -8.68 -5.98
N THR A 135 5.15 -8.37 -7.28
CA THR A 135 5.32 -6.99 -7.75
C THR A 135 4.14 -6.12 -7.32
N MET A 136 2.91 -6.60 -7.46
CA MET A 136 1.72 -5.85 -7.05
C MET A 136 1.69 -5.62 -5.54
N LEU A 137 2.09 -6.61 -4.75
CA LEU A 137 2.16 -6.49 -3.30
C LEU A 137 3.21 -5.46 -2.86
N ILE A 138 4.36 -5.39 -3.54
CA ILE A 138 5.36 -4.33 -3.31
C ILE A 138 4.74 -2.96 -3.63
N LYS A 139 4.12 -2.80 -4.81
CA LYS A 139 3.49 -1.52 -5.21
C LYS A 139 2.41 -1.10 -4.20
N ASN A 140 1.49 -1.99 -3.82
CA ASN A 140 0.42 -1.72 -2.85
C ASN A 140 0.96 -1.30 -1.48
N ARG A 141 1.98 -2.00 -0.96
CA ARG A 141 2.62 -1.66 0.31
C ARG A 141 3.36 -0.32 0.22
N LEU A 142 3.98 -0.01 -0.91
CA LEU A 142 4.66 1.26 -1.13
C LEU A 142 3.67 2.43 -1.13
N VAL A 143 2.58 2.33 -1.89
CA VAL A 143 1.52 3.36 -1.90
C VAL A 143 0.99 3.60 -0.50
N PHE A 144 0.70 2.54 0.26
CA PHE A 144 0.24 2.67 1.65
C PHE A 144 1.26 3.38 2.55
N ARG A 145 2.55 3.03 2.44
CA ARG A 145 3.63 3.65 3.23
C ARG A 145 3.81 5.13 2.89
N VAL A 146 3.80 5.48 1.62
CA VAL A 146 3.90 6.87 1.14
C VAL A 146 2.70 7.68 1.60
N TRP A 147 1.49 7.15 1.41
CA TRP A 147 0.26 7.79 1.88
C TRP A 147 0.30 8.03 3.40
N LEU A 148 0.68 7.02 4.18
CA LEU A 148 0.81 7.14 5.63
C LEU A 148 1.84 8.22 6.02
N ALA A 149 3.03 8.21 5.40
CA ALA A 149 4.09 9.17 5.66
C ALA A 149 3.65 10.62 5.37
N ARG A 150 2.99 10.85 4.23
CA ARG A 150 2.49 12.19 3.89
C ARG A 150 1.41 12.66 4.86
N ARG A 151 0.50 11.79 5.28
CA ARG A 151 -0.59 12.10 6.21
C ARG A 151 -0.11 12.44 7.63
N ILE A 152 1.03 11.92 8.04
CA ILE A 152 1.65 12.29 9.32
C ILE A 152 2.60 13.50 9.19
N GLY A 153 2.87 13.95 7.97
CA GLY A 153 3.60 15.17 7.66
C GLY A 153 5.10 15.00 7.49
N VAL A 154 5.53 13.83 7.02
CA VAL A 154 6.91 13.66 6.53
C VAL A 154 7.10 14.54 5.30
N PRO A 155 8.21 15.29 5.17
CA PRO A 155 8.52 16.06 3.96
C PRO A 155 8.64 15.16 2.73
N ASP A 156 8.15 15.62 1.58
CA ASP A 156 8.19 14.86 0.33
C ASP A 156 9.63 14.48 -0.06
N SER A 157 10.60 15.38 0.14
CA SER A 157 12.02 15.09 -0.09
C SER A 157 12.57 13.96 0.78
N THR A 158 12.11 13.84 2.03
CA THR A 158 12.46 12.72 2.92
C THR A 158 11.82 11.43 2.42
N ILE A 159 10.56 11.48 1.97
CA ILE A 159 9.86 10.33 1.40
C ILE A 159 10.60 9.81 0.16
N GLU A 160 10.89 10.68 -0.81
CA GLU A 160 11.66 10.36 -2.02
C GLU A 160 13.02 9.75 -1.69
N SER A 161 13.75 10.39 -0.76
CA SER A 161 15.07 9.93 -0.31
C SER A 161 15.03 8.64 0.50
N GLY A 162 13.89 8.26 1.07
CA GLY A 162 13.70 6.99 1.80
C GLY A 162 13.17 5.87 0.90
N MET A 163 12.61 6.19 -0.26
CA MET A 163 11.99 5.24 -1.18
C MET A 163 12.98 4.47 -2.06
N TRP A 164 14.20 4.98 -2.28
CA TRP A 164 15.16 4.40 -3.25
C TRP A 164 15.47 2.90 -3.05
N ARG A 165 15.42 2.37 -1.82
CA ARG A 165 15.57 0.91 -1.58
C ARG A 165 14.27 0.11 -1.69
N MET A 166 13.12 0.75 -1.53
CA MET A 166 11.81 0.11 -1.72
C MET A 166 11.48 -0.09 -3.20
N LYS A 167 12.24 0.56 -4.10
CA LYS A 167 12.20 0.32 -5.55
C LYS A 167 12.84 -1.02 -5.95
N ARG A 168 13.68 -1.65 -5.12
CA ARG A 168 14.29 -2.96 -5.44
C ARG A 168 13.19 -4.01 -5.62
N GLY A 169 12.92 -4.39 -6.87
CA GLY A 169 11.88 -5.37 -7.23
C GLY A 169 10.65 -4.78 -7.93
N ILE A 170 10.56 -3.45 -8.08
CA ILE A 170 9.74 -2.81 -9.10
C ILE A 170 10.68 -2.68 -10.30
N ALA A 171 10.45 -3.46 -11.35
CA ALA A 171 11.35 -3.51 -12.50
C ALA A 171 11.64 -2.09 -13.01
N ASP A 172 12.93 -1.75 -13.06
CA ASP A 172 13.41 -0.75 -14.00
C ASP A 172 13.26 -1.39 -15.38
N ASP A 173 12.42 -0.82 -16.24
CA ASP A 173 12.55 -1.01 -17.68
C ASP A 173 13.86 -0.35 -18.15
#